data_AF-A0A066TU19-F1
#
_entry.id   AF-A0A066TU19-F1
#
_cell.length_a   1.000
_cell.length_b   1.000
_cell.length_c   1.000
_cell.angle_alpha   90.00
_cell.angle_beta   90.00
_cell.angle_gamma   90.00
#
_symmetry.space_group_name_H-M   'P 1'
#
loop_
_entity.id
_entity.type
_entity.pdbx_description
1 polymer ?
#
loop_
_entity_poly.entity_id
_entity_poly.type
_entity_poly.pdbx_seq_one_letter_code
_entity_poly.pdbx_strand_id
1 'polypeptide(L)'
;MPDAIRPFRWDLVRPDHLGSLLDGLPEPDLWFLDELTGCAAKVLARSEDGELHFVGRSADSVFDLLGGALPDPGRLHLLPLSTGSMDGWPHDRLHPAEIAQLRANLAAHGLAPDALARGSRPVVFVDVVSSGRSFGQLIGLLRDWAADDRADWAAAVRRIRILGLPRRTHTSPHTRRWQQHAEWTHELPAGAIRNISLESAVFSYFADHQQKLTRSFGRYLWAAEEVREPARDHRTRRALAEAVAIVEAGRTPAVRERLARTMSREPAIAEPWLRDLVRRLLLPASPG
;
A
#
# COMPACT_ATOMS: atom_id res chain seq x y z
N MET A 1 -11.88 20.81 10.12
CA MET A 1 -10.55 20.24 9.83
C MET A 1 -9.91 21.08 8.72
N PRO A 2 -8.57 21.21 8.67
CA PRO A 2 -7.92 21.86 7.54
C PRO A 2 -8.15 21.08 6.24
N ASP A 3 -7.86 21.70 5.09
CA ASP A 3 -7.90 21.01 3.80
C ASP A 3 -6.84 19.92 3.73
N ALA A 4 -7.17 18.79 3.11
CA ALA A 4 -6.26 17.68 2.98
C ALA A 4 -5.12 18.01 2.00
N ILE A 5 -3.88 17.81 2.44
CA ILE A 5 -2.68 17.82 1.61
C ILE A 5 -2.36 16.39 1.21
N ARG A 6 -2.21 16.15 -0.09
CA ARG A 6 -1.81 14.85 -0.62
C ARG A 6 -0.61 15.03 -1.56
N PRO A 7 0.44 14.23 -1.43
CA PRO A 7 1.53 14.21 -2.39
C PRO A 7 0.99 13.94 -3.80
N PHE A 8 1.57 14.62 -4.78
CA PHE A 8 1.31 14.35 -6.17
C PHE A 8 1.66 12.89 -6.50
N ARG A 9 0.75 12.23 -7.22
CA ARG A 9 1.00 10.93 -7.84
C ARG A 9 0.55 11.00 -9.29
N TRP A 10 1.42 10.57 -10.19
CA TRP A 10 1.10 10.37 -11.60
C TRP A 10 0.01 9.30 -11.75
N ASP A 11 -1.01 9.58 -12.55
CA ASP A 11 -1.97 8.56 -12.99
C ASP A 11 -1.30 7.73 -14.09
N LEU A 12 -0.88 6.52 -13.75
CA LEU A 12 -0.18 5.61 -14.67
C LEU A 12 -1.15 4.66 -15.40
N VAL A 13 -2.40 4.59 -14.94
CA VAL A 13 -3.43 3.77 -15.59
C VAL A 13 -3.90 4.44 -16.89
N ARG A 14 -3.69 5.76 -17.02
CA ARG A 14 -3.95 6.56 -18.24
C ARG A 14 -2.64 7.18 -18.77
N PRO A 15 -1.85 6.43 -19.56
CA PRO A 15 -0.50 6.84 -19.96
C PRO A 15 -0.48 8.06 -20.91
N ASP A 16 -1.60 8.43 -21.52
CA ASP A 16 -1.72 9.54 -22.48
C ASP A 16 -1.29 10.90 -21.90
N HIS A 17 -1.19 11.00 -20.57
CA HIS A 17 -0.79 12.23 -19.88
C HIS A 17 0.73 12.35 -19.66
N LEU A 18 1.54 11.37 -20.09
CA LEU A 18 2.99 11.37 -19.82
C LEU A 18 3.82 12.17 -20.84
N GLY A 19 3.31 12.38 -22.05
CA GLY A 19 4.01 13.11 -23.12
C GLY A 19 5.43 12.55 -23.38
N SER A 20 6.42 13.43 -23.52
CA SER A 20 7.83 13.10 -23.77
C SER A 20 8.66 12.79 -22.52
N LEU A 21 8.03 12.61 -21.35
CA LEU A 21 8.78 12.43 -20.09
C LEU A 21 9.62 11.16 -20.05
N LEU A 22 9.25 10.16 -20.83
CA LEU A 22 9.97 8.89 -20.91
C LEU A 22 11.04 8.89 -22.01
N ASP A 23 11.07 9.92 -22.87
CA ASP A 23 11.95 9.96 -24.03
C ASP A 23 13.43 9.90 -23.63
N GLY A 24 14.16 9.02 -24.31
CA GLY A 24 15.60 8.82 -24.12
C GLY A 24 15.97 8.04 -22.85
N LEU A 25 14.99 7.49 -22.12
CA LEU A 25 15.27 6.59 -21.00
C LEU A 25 15.41 5.14 -21.50
N PRO A 26 16.32 4.35 -20.91
CA PRO A 26 16.40 2.93 -21.19
C PRO A 26 15.14 2.19 -20.68
N GLU A 27 14.81 1.09 -21.33
CA GLU A 27 13.77 0.18 -20.85
C GLU A 27 14.17 -0.36 -19.45
N PRO A 28 13.28 -0.28 -18.45
CA PRO A 28 13.56 -0.80 -17.12
C PRO A 28 13.68 -2.33 -17.11
N ASP A 29 14.70 -2.85 -16.42
CA ASP A 29 14.81 -4.29 -16.16
C ASP A 29 13.90 -4.68 -14.98
N LEU A 30 12.82 -5.40 -15.28
CA LEU A 30 11.85 -5.89 -14.29
C LEU A 30 12.16 -7.32 -13.83
N TRP A 31 13.43 -7.62 -13.51
CA TRP A 31 13.87 -8.94 -13.03
C TRP A 31 13.06 -9.50 -11.84
N PHE A 32 12.39 -8.63 -11.06
CA PHE A 32 11.56 -8.97 -9.90
C PHE A 32 10.08 -9.25 -10.24
N LEU A 33 9.65 -9.07 -11.50
CA LEU A 33 8.23 -9.10 -11.89
C LEU A 33 7.52 -10.40 -11.49
N ASP A 34 8.22 -11.52 -11.56
CA ASP A 34 7.68 -12.85 -11.27
C ASP A 34 7.30 -13.03 -9.79
N GLU A 35 8.14 -12.53 -8.89
CA GLU A 35 7.91 -12.50 -7.45
C GLU A 35 6.87 -11.43 -7.10
N LEU A 36 6.95 -10.25 -7.72
CA LEU A 36 5.98 -9.16 -7.56
C LEU A 36 4.56 -9.63 -7.91
N THR A 37 4.40 -10.33 -9.03
CA THR A 37 3.11 -10.87 -9.48
C THR A 37 2.57 -11.89 -8.47
N GLY A 38 3.42 -12.80 -7.99
CA GLY A 38 3.01 -13.78 -6.97
C GLY A 38 2.61 -13.13 -5.65
N CYS A 39 3.33 -12.07 -5.24
CA CYS A 39 3.01 -11.27 -4.07
C CYS A 39 1.67 -10.53 -4.23
N ALA A 40 1.49 -9.80 -5.33
CA ALA A 40 0.28 -9.05 -5.62
C ALA A 40 -0.98 -9.94 -5.65
N ALA A 41 -0.88 -11.13 -6.22
CA ALA A 41 -1.97 -12.11 -6.21
C ALA A 41 -2.37 -12.52 -4.79
N LYS A 42 -1.37 -12.74 -3.91
CA LYS A 42 -1.61 -13.08 -2.51
C LYS A 42 -2.16 -11.91 -1.72
N VAL A 43 -1.76 -10.67 -2.04
CA VAL A 43 -2.33 -9.45 -1.45
C VAL A 43 -3.83 -9.41 -1.74
N LEU A 44 -4.23 -9.59 -2.99
CA LEU A 44 -5.65 -9.66 -3.38
C LEU A 44 -6.39 -10.81 -2.69
N ALA A 45 -5.86 -12.03 -2.73
CA ALA A 45 -6.53 -13.19 -2.14
C ALA A 45 -6.70 -13.09 -0.62
N ARG A 46 -5.81 -12.35 0.07
CA ARG A 46 -5.79 -12.24 1.53
C ARG A 46 -6.38 -10.93 2.04
N SER A 47 -6.93 -10.09 1.17
CA SER A 47 -7.53 -8.79 1.53
C SER A 47 -8.94 -8.88 2.09
N GLU A 48 -9.58 -10.06 2.08
CA GLU A 48 -10.97 -10.25 2.57
C GLU A 48 -11.99 -9.34 1.87
N ASP A 49 -11.86 -9.17 0.54
CA ASP A 49 -12.63 -8.20 -0.24
C ASP A 49 -12.56 -6.76 0.33
N GLY A 50 -11.46 -6.39 0.97
CA GLY A 50 -11.26 -5.05 1.54
C GLY A 50 -10.81 -3.98 0.54
N GLU A 51 -10.80 -2.74 1.02
CA GLU A 51 -10.17 -1.59 0.38
C GLU A 51 -8.66 -1.61 0.71
N LEU A 52 -7.80 -1.56 -0.29
CA LEU A 52 -6.35 -1.73 -0.12
C LEU A 52 -5.66 -0.37 0.01
N HIS A 53 -5.04 -0.13 1.16
CA HIS A 53 -4.24 1.07 1.43
C HIS A 53 -2.75 0.69 1.53
N PHE A 54 -1.98 1.07 0.53
CA PHE A 54 -0.53 0.83 0.49
C PHE A 54 0.17 1.91 1.32
N VAL A 55 0.66 1.52 2.50
CA VAL A 55 1.25 2.43 3.48
C VAL A 55 2.71 2.69 3.13
N GLY A 56 3.13 3.95 3.16
CA GLY A 56 4.48 4.34 2.77
C GLY A 56 4.67 4.25 1.26
N ARG A 57 5.85 3.80 0.82
CA ARG A 57 6.24 3.76 -0.60
C ARG A 57 6.86 2.45 -1.03
N SER A 58 7.04 1.53 -0.09
CA SER A 58 7.79 0.29 -0.34
C SER A 58 6.95 -0.73 -1.11
N ALA A 59 5.62 -0.64 -1.00
CA ALA A 59 4.69 -1.47 -1.75
C ALA A 59 4.08 -0.79 -3.00
N ASP A 60 4.61 0.37 -3.44
CA ASP A 60 4.13 1.09 -4.64
C ASP A 60 4.12 0.19 -5.88
N SER A 61 5.13 -0.67 -6.07
CA SER A 61 5.16 -1.62 -7.19
C SER A 61 3.98 -2.61 -7.21
N VAL A 62 3.48 -2.98 -6.02
CA VAL A 62 2.29 -3.85 -5.92
C VAL A 62 1.05 -3.06 -6.33
N PHE A 63 0.93 -1.81 -5.87
CA PHE A 63 -0.12 -0.90 -6.30
C PHE A 63 -0.11 -0.71 -7.82
N ASP A 64 1.05 -0.42 -8.41
CA ASP A 64 1.21 -0.15 -9.83
C ASP A 64 0.87 -1.39 -10.68
N LEU A 65 1.36 -2.58 -10.31
CA LEU A 65 1.02 -3.82 -11.02
C LEU A 65 -0.50 -4.07 -11.00
N LEU A 66 -1.13 -3.89 -9.83
CA LEU A 66 -2.56 -4.10 -9.66
C LEU A 66 -3.39 -3.02 -10.37
N GLY A 67 -2.90 -1.78 -10.43
CA GLY A 67 -3.54 -0.68 -11.16
C GLY A 67 -3.65 -0.97 -12.66
N GLY A 68 -2.65 -1.65 -13.24
CA GLY A 68 -2.72 -2.13 -14.63
C GLY A 68 -3.54 -3.41 -14.80
N ALA A 69 -3.53 -4.32 -13.83
CA ALA A 69 -4.14 -5.64 -13.97
C ALA A 69 -5.65 -5.68 -13.68
N LEU A 70 -6.11 -4.90 -12.70
CA LEU A 70 -7.47 -4.99 -12.19
C LEU A 70 -8.48 -4.26 -13.08
N PRO A 71 -9.68 -4.84 -13.29
CA PRO A 71 -10.76 -4.16 -14.01
C PRO A 71 -11.40 -3.01 -13.20
N ASP A 72 -11.22 -3.00 -11.88
CA ASP A 72 -11.72 -1.98 -10.96
C ASP A 72 -10.59 -1.55 -10.01
N PRO A 73 -9.70 -0.65 -10.47
CA PRO A 73 -8.59 -0.16 -9.65
C PRO A 73 -9.04 0.84 -8.57
N GLY A 74 -10.32 1.23 -8.52
CA GLY A 74 -10.84 2.23 -7.57
C GLY A 74 -10.73 1.83 -6.09
N ARG A 75 -10.39 0.56 -5.83
CA ARG A 75 -10.20 -0.02 -4.50
C ARG A 75 -8.75 0.02 -4.01
N LEU A 76 -7.83 0.52 -4.85
CA LEU A 76 -6.42 0.66 -4.55
C LEU A 76 -6.15 2.10 -4.15
N HIS A 77 -5.56 2.28 -2.98
CA HIS A 77 -5.26 3.60 -2.42
C HIS A 77 -3.79 3.65 -2.04
N LEU A 78 -3.06 4.65 -2.54
CA LEU A 78 -1.76 4.98 -1.99
C LEU A 78 -1.95 5.81 -0.72
N LEU A 79 -1.28 5.40 0.35
CA LEU A 79 -1.15 6.16 1.59
C LEU A 79 0.34 6.44 1.81
N PRO A 80 0.92 7.47 1.18
CA PRO A 80 2.37 7.73 1.18
C PRO A 80 2.94 8.17 2.55
N LEU A 81 2.21 7.90 3.63
CA LEU A 81 2.56 8.19 5.02
C LEU A 81 3.92 7.58 5.37
N SER A 82 4.84 8.46 5.77
CA SER A 82 6.10 8.05 6.38
C SER A 82 6.07 8.40 7.86
N THR A 83 6.19 7.39 8.70
CA THR A 83 6.19 7.53 10.15
C THR A 83 7.60 7.55 10.74
N GLY A 84 8.64 7.43 9.90
CA GLY A 84 10.04 7.35 10.33
C GLY A 84 10.53 8.57 11.11
N SER A 85 9.88 9.72 10.94
CA SER A 85 10.18 10.99 11.64
C SER A 85 9.17 11.35 12.73
N MET A 86 8.28 10.42 13.12
CA MET A 86 7.26 10.69 14.14
C MET A 86 7.79 10.52 15.56
N ASP A 87 8.72 9.58 15.75
CA ASP A 87 9.28 9.24 17.05
C ASP A 87 10.74 8.86 16.85
N GLY A 88 11.63 9.64 17.44
CA GLY A 88 13.07 9.45 17.35
C GLY A 88 13.74 10.72 17.78
N TRP A 89 14.73 10.64 18.67
CA TRP A 89 15.51 11.81 19.03
C TRP A 89 16.17 12.40 17.76
N PRO A 90 16.04 13.72 17.51
CA PRO A 90 15.67 14.78 18.44
C PRO A 90 14.20 15.24 18.39
N HIS A 91 13.27 14.46 17.82
CA HIS A 91 11.90 14.88 17.57
C HIS A 91 11.04 14.94 18.85
N ASP A 92 10.45 16.12 19.10
CA ASP A 92 9.45 16.35 20.15
C ASP A 92 8.10 15.70 19.83
N ARG A 93 7.19 15.64 20.83
CA ARG A 93 5.77 15.28 20.62
C ARG A 93 5.16 16.07 19.45
N LEU A 94 4.21 15.47 18.75
CA LEU A 94 3.49 16.13 17.66
C LEU A 94 2.71 17.34 18.19
N HIS A 95 2.83 18.47 17.49
CA HIS A 95 2.07 19.67 17.78
C HIS A 95 0.59 19.48 17.37
N PRO A 96 -0.39 20.08 18.07
CA PRO A 96 -1.81 19.94 17.73
C PRO A 96 -2.15 20.25 16.27
N ALA A 97 -1.49 21.24 15.67
CA ALA A 97 -1.65 21.56 14.25
C ALA A 97 -1.18 20.44 13.30
N GLU A 98 -0.08 19.75 13.65
CA GLU A 98 0.43 18.62 12.88
C GLU A 98 -0.53 17.43 12.96
N ILE A 99 -1.09 17.19 14.15
CA ILE A 99 -2.12 16.16 14.37
C ILE A 99 -3.38 16.49 13.56
N ALA A 100 -3.87 17.73 13.62
CA ALA A 100 -5.04 18.17 12.88
C ALA A 100 -4.87 18.01 11.36
N GLN A 101 -3.70 18.38 10.83
CA GLN A 101 -3.38 18.21 9.42
C GLN A 101 -3.26 16.73 9.03
N LEU A 102 -2.58 15.91 9.84
CA LEU A 102 -2.47 14.48 9.57
C LEU A 102 -3.84 13.80 9.57
N ARG A 103 -4.71 14.13 10.54
CA ARG A 103 -6.10 13.66 10.57
C ARG A 103 -6.84 14.08 9.31
N ALA A 104 -6.68 15.32 8.82
CA ALA A 104 -7.33 15.76 7.59
C ALA A 104 -6.87 14.93 6.39
N ASN A 105 -5.56 14.68 6.29
CA ASN A 105 -5.00 13.85 5.22
C ASN A 105 -5.54 12.41 5.29
N LEU A 106 -5.58 11.79 6.48
CA LEU A 106 -6.15 10.45 6.70
C LEU A 106 -7.67 10.38 6.45
N ALA A 107 -8.43 11.38 6.89
CA ALA A 107 -9.87 11.49 6.64
C ALA A 107 -10.17 11.48 5.14
N ALA A 108 -9.32 12.14 4.36
CA ALA A 108 -9.41 12.22 2.91
C ALA A 108 -9.26 10.84 2.24
N HIS A 109 -8.60 9.89 2.92
CA HIS A 109 -8.51 8.49 2.51
C HIS A 109 -9.60 7.60 3.16
N GLY A 110 -10.63 8.18 3.77
CA GLY A 110 -11.69 7.42 4.43
C GLY A 110 -11.27 6.76 5.75
N LEU A 111 -10.12 7.17 6.32
CA LEU A 111 -9.53 6.54 7.50
C LEU A 111 -9.95 7.21 8.83
N ALA A 112 -10.93 8.12 8.80
CA ALA A 112 -11.50 8.64 10.05
C ALA A 112 -12.15 7.50 10.84
N PRO A 113 -11.97 7.40 12.18
CA PRO A 113 -12.46 6.28 12.98
C PRO A 113 -13.96 5.97 12.78
N ASP A 114 -14.75 7.03 12.68
CA ASP A 114 -16.19 6.97 12.42
C ASP A 114 -16.54 6.42 11.03
N ALA A 115 -15.74 6.78 10.01
CA ALA A 115 -15.88 6.25 8.66
C ALA A 115 -15.48 4.77 8.61
N LEU A 116 -14.40 4.40 9.30
CA LEU A 116 -13.96 3.01 9.45
C LEU A 116 -15.06 2.16 10.10
N ALA A 117 -15.63 2.61 11.22
CA ALA A 117 -16.68 1.88 11.93
C ALA A 117 -17.93 1.60 11.06
N ARG A 118 -18.32 2.58 10.23
CA ARG A 118 -19.49 2.49 9.35
C ARG A 118 -19.22 1.83 7.99
N GLY A 119 -17.96 1.67 7.60
CA GLY A 119 -17.58 1.13 6.30
C GLY A 119 -18.19 -0.24 6.03
N SER A 120 -18.61 -0.50 4.79
CA SER A 120 -19.17 -1.80 4.39
C SER A 120 -18.09 -2.87 4.22
N ARG A 121 -16.87 -2.47 3.89
CA ARG A 121 -15.71 -3.35 3.66
C ARG A 121 -14.60 -3.16 4.71
N PRO A 122 -13.75 -4.17 4.93
CA PRO A 122 -12.52 -3.98 5.68
C PRO A 122 -11.59 -2.99 4.98
N VAL A 123 -10.81 -2.24 5.77
CA VAL A 123 -9.65 -1.48 5.30
C VAL A 123 -8.40 -2.31 5.54
N VAL A 124 -7.61 -2.51 4.49
CA VAL A 124 -6.46 -3.41 4.47
C VAL A 124 -5.20 -2.59 4.26
N PHE A 125 -4.39 -2.44 5.29
CA PHE A 125 -3.10 -1.79 5.19
C PHE A 125 -2.04 -2.77 4.69
N VAL A 126 -1.31 -2.38 3.64
CA VAL A 126 -0.30 -3.20 2.97
C VAL A 126 1.04 -2.46 2.96
N ASP A 127 2.13 -3.10 3.37
CA ASP A 127 3.47 -2.53 3.29
C ASP A 127 4.56 -3.61 3.33
N VAL A 128 5.77 -3.27 2.87
CA VAL A 128 6.99 -4.05 3.08
C VAL A 128 7.48 -3.82 4.51
N VAL A 129 7.56 -4.89 5.30
CA VAL A 129 7.73 -4.78 6.76
C VAL A 129 9.04 -5.39 7.24
N SER A 130 9.83 -4.57 7.93
CA SER A 130 10.98 -5.02 8.73
C SER A 130 10.64 -5.21 10.21
N SER A 131 9.93 -4.25 10.83
CA SER A 131 9.66 -4.23 12.30
C SER A 131 8.19 -4.01 12.69
N GLY A 132 7.32 -3.60 11.75
CA GLY A 132 5.91 -3.28 12.01
C GLY A 132 5.68 -1.89 12.63
N ARG A 133 6.73 -1.08 12.78
CA ARG A 133 6.65 0.24 13.44
C ARG A 133 5.64 1.18 12.79
N SER A 134 5.65 1.29 11.45
CA SER A 134 4.76 2.18 10.71
C SER A 134 3.29 1.88 10.94
N PHE A 135 2.94 0.58 10.95
CA PHE A 135 1.58 0.16 11.31
C PHE A 135 1.24 0.49 12.75
N GLY A 136 2.16 0.24 13.70
CA GLY A 136 1.93 0.58 15.10
C GLY A 136 1.64 2.07 15.32
N GLN A 137 2.42 2.94 14.68
CA GLN A 137 2.22 4.39 14.74
C GLN A 137 0.88 4.80 14.12
N LEU A 138 0.52 4.23 12.97
CA LEU A 138 -0.78 4.49 12.32
C LEU A 138 -1.95 4.04 13.19
N ILE A 139 -1.90 2.82 13.76
CA ILE A 139 -2.96 2.31 14.64
C ILE A 139 -3.05 3.12 15.93
N GLY A 140 -1.92 3.52 16.53
CA GLY A 140 -1.89 4.43 17.68
C GLY A 140 -2.58 5.76 17.38
N LEU A 141 -2.23 6.40 16.26
CA LEU A 141 -2.86 7.64 15.81
C LEU A 141 -4.38 7.53 15.63
N LEU A 142 -4.85 6.42 15.02
CA LEU A 142 -6.27 6.20 14.79
C LEU A 142 -7.05 5.98 16.09
N ARG A 143 -6.45 5.28 17.06
CA ARG A 143 -7.01 5.07 18.38
C ARG A 143 -7.10 6.36 19.18
N ASP A 144 -6.01 7.14 19.21
CA ASP A 144 -5.98 8.42 19.92
C ASP A 144 -7.00 9.39 19.30
N TRP A 145 -7.13 9.38 17.98
CA TRP A 145 -8.19 10.11 17.29
C TRP A 145 -9.59 9.62 17.66
N ALA A 146 -9.82 8.30 17.70
CA ALA A 146 -11.11 7.76 18.12
C ALA A 146 -11.46 8.17 19.56
N ALA A 147 -10.47 8.20 20.46
CA ALA A 147 -10.65 8.63 21.84
C ALA A 147 -11.02 10.12 21.93
N ASP A 148 -10.31 10.99 21.20
CA ASP A 148 -10.59 12.42 21.15
C ASP A 148 -12.00 12.73 20.63
N ASP A 149 -12.41 12.06 19.56
CA ASP A 149 -13.72 12.26 18.92
C ASP A 149 -14.84 11.46 19.60
N ARG A 150 -14.52 10.64 20.61
CA ARG A 150 -15.42 9.68 21.27
C ARG A 150 -16.10 8.72 20.28
N ALA A 151 -15.38 8.36 19.21
CA ALA A 151 -15.81 7.36 18.24
C ALA A 151 -15.71 5.94 18.81
N ASP A 152 -16.52 5.01 18.28
CA ASP A 152 -16.44 3.59 18.66
C ASP A 152 -15.18 2.94 18.07
N TRP A 153 -14.07 3.03 18.81
CA TRP A 153 -12.81 2.40 18.44
C TRP A 153 -12.94 0.89 18.26
N ALA A 154 -13.76 0.22 19.07
CA ALA A 154 -13.96 -1.22 18.96
C ALA A 154 -14.63 -1.59 17.63
N ALA A 155 -15.58 -0.79 17.15
CA ALA A 155 -16.15 -0.96 15.82
C ALA A 155 -15.15 -0.65 14.70
N ALA A 156 -14.36 0.42 14.83
CA ALA A 156 -13.36 0.81 13.85
C ALA A 156 -12.25 -0.25 13.70
N VAL A 157 -11.65 -0.70 14.81
CA VAL A 157 -10.51 -1.64 14.80
C VAL A 157 -10.88 -3.01 14.23
N ARG A 158 -12.14 -3.44 14.41
CA ARG A 158 -12.68 -4.68 13.80
C ARG A 158 -12.69 -4.65 12.27
N ARG A 159 -12.65 -3.46 11.66
CA ARG A 159 -12.64 -3.26 10.20
C ARG A 159 -11.23 -3.20 9.62
N ILE A 160 -10.19 -3.15 10.46
CA ILE A 160 -8.81 -3.03 10.01
C ILE A 160 -8.21 -4.42 9.78
N ARG A 161 -7.44 -4.54 8.69
CA ARG A 161 -6.58 -5.69 8.38
C ARG A 161 -5.18 -5.20 8.03
N ILE A 162 -4.20 -6.07 8.23
CA ILE A 162 -2.80 -5.80 7.89
C ILE A 162 -2.24 -6.94 7.07
N LEU A 163 -1.68 -6.59 5.92
CA LEU A 163 -0.88 -7.47 5.07
C LEU A 163 0.57 -6.99 5.09
N GLY A 164 1.38 -7.63 5.93
CA GLY A 164 2.82 -7.38 5.94
C GLY A 164 3.52 -8.15 4.83
N LEU A 165 4.46 -7.51 4.15
CA LEU A 165 5.33 -8.14 3.16
C LEU A 165 6.76 -8.29 3.72
N PRO A 166 7.01 -9.22 4.66
CA PRO A 166 8.33 -9.37 5.27
C PRO A 166 9.29 -10.10 4.33
N ARG A 167 10.59 -9.94 4.60
CA ARG A 167 11.63 -10.75 3.96
C ARG A 167 11.42 -12.23 4.24
N ARG A 168 11.49 -13.06 3.20
CA ARG A 168 11.51 -14.52 3.32
C ARG A 168 12.79 -14.94 4.00
N THR A 169 12.63 -15.54 5.16
CA THR A 169 13.72 -16.20 5.90
C THR A 169 13.51 -17.70 5.86
N HIS A 170 14.46 -18.47 6.38
CA HIS A 170 14.29 -19.91 6.56
C HIS A 170 13.00 -20.23 7.32
N THR A 171 12.30 -21.29 6.91
CA THR A 171 11.08 -21.76 7.58
C THR A 171 11.49 -22.57 8.80
N SER A 172 11.22 -22.07 10.00
CA SER A 172 11.45 -22.76 11.27
C SER A 172 10.36 -22.35 12.26
N PRO A 173 9.95 -23.22 13.20
CA PRO A 173 9.07 -22.84 14.31
C PRO A 173 9.60 -21.64 15.11
N HIS A 174 10.92 -21.41 15.10
CA HIS A 174 11.60 -20.32 15.80
C HIS A 174 11.83 -19.07 14.94
N THR A 175 11.35 -19.06 13.69
CA THR A 175 11.49 -17.89 12.82
C THR A 175 10.73 -16.71 13.42
N ARG A 176 11.48 -15.71 13.88
CA ARG A 176 10.91 -14.47 14.42
C ARG A 176 10.03 -13.80 13.37
N ARG A 177 8.78 -13.54 13.74
CA ARG A 177 7.86 -12.73 12.93
C ARG A 177 7.77 -11.35 13.54
N TRP A 178 7.79 -10.31 12.71
CA TRP A 178 7.80 -8.92 13.17
C TRP A 178 6.65 -8.61 14.15
N GLN A 179 5.48 -9.23 13.96
CA GLN A 179 4.31 -9.00 14.81
C GLN A 179 4.42 -9.60 16.23
N GLN A 180 5.30 -10.59 16.46
CA GLN A 180 5.36 -11.31 17.76
C GLN A 180 5.83 -10.44 18.92
N HIS A 181 6.52 -9.34 18.63
CA HIS A 181 7.06 -8.43 19.64
C HIS A 181 6.41 -7.03 19.57
N ALA A 182 5.37 -6.89 18.76
CA ALA A 182 4.70 -5.62 18.53
C ALA A 182 3.43 -5.57 19.39
N GLU A 183 3.48 -4.91 20.55
CA GLU A 183 2.38 -4.91 21.53
C GLU A 183 1.05 -4.42 20.95
N TRP A 184 1.09 -3.40 20.07
CA TRP A 184 -0.09 -2.83 19.40
C TRP A 184 -0.90 -3.86 18.60
N THR A 185 -0.29 -5.00 18.23
CA THR A 185 -0.97 -6.05 17.45
C THR A 185 -2.08 -6.74 18.24
N HIS A 186 -2.04 -6.70 19.59
CA HIS A 186 -3.07 -7.27 20.45
C HIS A 186 -4.41 -6.53 20.39
N GLU A 187 -4.44 -5.33 19.81
CA GLU A 187 -5.68 -4.57 19.64
C GLU A 187 -6.46 -4.99 18.40
N LEU A 188 -5.80 -5.63 17.45
CA LEU A 188 -6.44 -6.12 16.26
C LEU A 188 -7.13 -7.46 16.53
N PRO A 189 -8.26 -7.76 15.85
CA PRO A 189 -8.87 -9.07 15.94
C PRO A 189 -7.90 -10.20 15.59
N ALA A 190 -8.12 -11.37 16.18
CA ALA A 190 -7.36 -12.57 15.82
C ALA A 190 -7.45 -12.82 14.30
N GLY A 191 -6.30 -13.05 13.66
CA GLY A 191 -6.22 -13.28 12.21
C GLY A 191 -6.25 -12.02 11.33
N ALA A 192 -6.39 -10.82 11.91
CA ALA A 192 -6.39 -9.57 11.15
C ALA A 192 -5.03 -9.24 10.51
N ILE A 193 -3.94 -9.82 11.02
CA ILE A 193 -2.59 -9.68 10.47
C ILE A 193 -2.21 -10.95 9.71
N ARG A 194 -1.89 -10.79 8.42
CA ARG A 194 -1.35 -11.86 7.58
C ARG A 194 -0.04 -11.40 6.94
N ASN A 195 0.84 -12.36 6.64
CA ASN A 195 2.14 -12.08 6.02
C ASN A 195 2.26 -12.75 4.66
N ILE A 196 2.91 -12.07 3.72
CA ILE A 196 3.27 -12.58 2.40
C ILE A 196 4.78 -12.38 2.24
N SER A 197 5.54 -13.45 2.39
CA SER A 197 6.99 -13.36 2.37
C SER A 197 7.53 -13.11 0.96
N LEU A 198 8.33 -12.05 0.81
CA LEU A 198 9.05 -11.70 -0.40
C LEU A 198 10.42 -12.37 -0.45
N GLU A 199 10.85 -12.81 -1.63
CA GLU A 199 12.25 -13.18 -1.88
C GLU A 199 13.21 -12.09 -1.37
N SER A 200 14.38 -12.48 -0.86
CA SER A 200 15.28 -11.56 -0.14
C SER A 200 15.83 -10.43 -1.00
N ALA A 201 16.24 -10.69 -2.25
CA ALA A 201 16.68 -9.65 -3.15
C ALA A 201 15.53 -8.72 -3.54
N VAL A 202 14.34 -9.25 -3.81
CA VAL A 202 13.14 -8.45 -4.12
C VAL A 202 12.72 -7.58 -2.93
N PHE A 203 12.79 -8.13 -1.71
CA PHE A 203 12.56 -7.36 -0.48
C PHE A 203 13.55 -6.19 -0.37
N SER A 204 14.86 -6.45 -0.48
CA SER A 204 15.89 -5.40 -0.41
C SER A 204 15.71 -4.37 -1.52
N TYR A 205 15.33 -4.81 -2.72
CA TYR A 205 15.06 -3.88 -3.81
C TYR A 205 13.92 -2.92 -3.44
N PHE A 206 12.76 -3.43 -3.04
CA PHE A 206 11.61 -2.58 -2.72
C PHE A 206 11.79 -1.74 -1.45
N ALA A 207 12.49 -2.25 -0.44
CA ALA A 207 12.71 -1.53 0.81
C ALA A 207 13.81 -0.46 0.68
N ASP A 208 14.93 -0.77 0.02
CA ASP A 208 16.18 -0.03 0.18
C ASP A 208 16.67 0.62 -1.12
N HIS A 209 16.46 0.00 -2.28
CA HIS A 209 17.15 0.37 -3.53
C HIS A 209 16.26 0.99 -4.59
N GLN A 210 14.98 0.63 -4.63
CA GLN A 210 14.06 1.09 -5.65
C GLN A 210 13.89 2.60 -5.57
N GLN A 211 14.10 3.28 -6.70
CA GLN A 211 13.86 4.71 -6.81
C GLN A 211 12.35 4.97 -6.77
N LYS A 212 11.91 5.76 -5.79
CA LYS A 212 10.48 5.98 -5.53
C LYS A 212 9.97 7.20 -6.29
N LEU A 213 8.82 7.06 -6.93
CA LEU A 213 8.17 8.14 -7.67
C LEU A 213 7.60 9.22 -6.75
N THR A 214 7.10 8.82 -5.58
CA THR A 214 6.55 9.73 -4.57
C THR A 214 7.61 10.12 -3.55
N ARG A 215 7.57 11.38 -3.09
CA ARG A 215 8.38 11.81 -1.94
C ARG A 215 7.88 11.13 -0.68
N SER A 216 8.80 10.83 0.24
CA SER A 216 8.44 10.34 1.58
C SER A 216 7.62 11.39 2.31
N PHE A 217 6.35 11.11 2.62
CA PHE A 217 5.44 12.09 3.24
C PHE A 217 5.47 11.99 4.77
N GLY A 218 6.59 12.48 5.33
CA GLY A 218 6.82 12.54 6.77
C GLY A 218 6.29 13.82 7.41
N ARG A 219 6.44 13.91 8.74
CA ARG A 219 5.95 14.99 9.63
C ARG A 219 6.05 16.40 9.01
N TYR A 220 7.22 16.78 8.52
CA TYR A 220 7.51 18.12 7.98
C TYR A 220 6.79 18.44 6.66
N LEU A 221 6.21 17.44 6.01
CA LEU A 221 5.55 17.59 4.72
C LEU A 221 4.03 17.50 4.81
N TRP A 222 3.45 17.09 5.95
CA TRP A 222 2.00 16.89 6.07
C TRP A 222 1.17 18.14 5.75
N ALA A 223 1.74 19.33 5.96
CA ALA A 223 1.14 20.63 5.67
C ALA A 223 1.82 21.38 4.52
N ALA A 224 2.83 20.80 3.86
CA ALA A 224 3.62 21.47 2.83
C ALA A 224 2.90 21.40 1.48
N GLU A 225 2.52 22.53 0.90
CA GLU A 225 1.79 22.57 -0.37
C GLU A 225 2.66 22.11 -1.55
N GLU A 226 3.97 22.30 -1.47
CA GLU A 226 4.91 21.91 -2.53
C GLU A 226 4.92 20.41 -2.83
N VAL A 227 4.35 19.56 -1.95
CA VAL A 227 4.21 18.13 -2.22
C VAL A 227 3.20 17.83 -3.34
N ARG A 228 2.33 18.79 -3.68
CA ARG A 228 1.39 18.69 -4.80
C ARG A 228 2.05 18.90 -6.15
N GLU A 229 3.30 19.36 -6.17
CA GLU A 229 4.04 19.59 -7.40
C GLU A 229 4.81 18.33 -7.83
N PRO A 230 4.65 17.86 -9.08
CA PRO A 230 5.43 16.74 -9.58
C PRO A 230 6.90 17.09 -9.75
N ALA A 231 7.77 16.26 -9.19
CA ALA A 231 9.19 16.27 -9.56
C ALA A 231 9.37 15.80 -11.02
N ARG A 232 10.34 16.38 -11.72
CA ARG A 232 10.65 16.09 -13.14
C ARG A 232 12.13 15.88 -13.41
N ASP A 233 12.92 15.75 -12.35
CA ASP A 233 14.36 15.48 -12.46
C ASP A 233 14.61 14.07 -13.00
N HIS A 234 15.84 13.80 -13.43
CA HIS A 234 16.22 12.53 -14.06
C HIS A 234 15.92 11.30 -13.20
N ARG A 235 16.01 11.40 -11.86
CA ARG A 235 15.70 10.27 -10.95
C ARG A 235 14.20 10.00 -10.94
N THR A 236 13.39 11.05 -10.87
CA THR A 236 11.92 10.92 -10.93
C THR A 236 11.49 10.34 -12.28
N ARG A 237 12.10 10.78 -13.39
CA ARG A 237 11.84 10.24 -14.72
C ARG A 237 12.18 8.75 -14.84
N ARG A 238 13.29 8.29 -14.25
CA ARG A 238 13.64 6.85 -14.19
C ARG A 238 12.66 6.03 -13.36
N ALA A 239 12.27 6.53 -12.18
CA ALA A 239 11.24 5.87 -11.36
C ALA A 239 9.89 5.82 -12.08
N LEU A 240 9.55 6.86 -12.83
CA LEU A 240 8.34 6.92 -13.64
C LEU A 240 8.37 5.86 -14.75
N ALA A 241 9.49 5.71 -15.47
CA ALA A 241 9.65 4.68 -16.49
C ALA A 241 9.45 3.27 -15.93
N GLU A 242 10.05 2.96 -14.78
CA GLU A 242 9.85 1.66 -14.11
C GLU A 242 8.39 1.44 -13.68
N ALA A 243 7.76 2.45 -13.06
CA ALA A 243 6.37 2.34 -12.63
C ALA A 243 5.42 2.14 -13.81
N VAL A 244 5.65 2.83 -14.94
CA VAL A 244 4.91 2.62 -16.20
C VAL A 244 5.11 1.19 -16.71
N ALA A 245 6.35 0.72 -16.78
CA ALA A 245 6.63 -0.65 -17.23
C ALA A 245 5.94 -1.70 -16.35
N ILE A 246 5.85 -1.48 -15.03
CA ILE A 246 5.11 -2.35 -14.10
C ILE A 246 3.60 -2.33 -14.39
N VAL A 247 3.01 -1.16 -14.64
CA VAL A 247 1.58 -1.04 -14.99
C VAL A 247 1.29 -1.74 -16.32
N GLU A 248 2.12 -1.52 -17.34
CA GLU A 248 1.98 -2.19 -18.64
C GLU A 248 2.12 -3.71 -18.50
N ALA A 249 3.08 -4.19 -17.71
CA ALA A 249 3.22 -5.60 -17.40
C ALA A 249 1.93 -6.15 -16.77
N GLY A 250 1.30 -5.41 -15.85
CA GLY A 250 0.01 -5.73 -15.23
C GLY A 250 -1.12 -5.96 -16.24
N ARG A 251 -1.13 -5.23 -17.36
CA ARG A 251 -2.16 -5.36 -18.41
C ARG A 251 -1.98 -6.59 -19.29
N THR A 252 -0.78 -7.17 -19.32
CA THR A 252 -0.49 -8.32 -20.20
C THR A 252 -1.31 -9.55 -19.81
N PRO A 253 -1.74 -10.38 -20.80
CA PRO A 253 -2.41 -11.64 -20.51
C PRO A 253 -1.59 -12.56 -19.61
N ALA A 254 -0.27 -12.63 -19.83
CA ALA A 254 0.63 -13.50 -19.07
C ALA A 254 0.64 -13.19 -17.56
N VAL A 255 0.70 -11.90 -17.20
CA VAL A 255 0.64 -11.46 -15.80
C VAL A 255 -0.75 -11.69 -15.21
N ARG A 256 -1.82 -11.32 -15.91
CA ARG A 256 -3.20 -11.49 -15.44
C ARG A 256 -3.55 -12.96 -15.21
N GLU A 257 -3.13 -13.85 -16.10
CA GLU A 257 -3.25 -15.29 -15.90
C GLU A 257 -2.44 -15.80 -14.71
N ARG A 258 -1.22 -15.29 -14.49
CA ARG A 258 -0.39 -15.68 -13.34
C ARG A 258 -1.02 -15.21 -12.03
N LEU A 259 -1.59 -14.01 -11.98
CA LEU A 259 -2.39 -13.52 -10.85
C LEU A 259 -3.55 -14.49 -10.58
N ALA A 260 -4.36 -14.79 -11.60
CA ALA A 260 -5.49 -15.70 -11.52
C ALA A 260 -5.07 -17.09 -11.01
N ARG A 261 -4.05 -17.71 -11.61
CA ARG A 261 -3.53 -19.03 -11.20
C ARG A 261 -3.05 -19.03 -9.75
N THR A 262 -2.41 -17.95 -9.30
CA THR A 262 -1.90 -17.85 -7.93
C THR A 262 -3.05 -17.68 -6.94
N MET A 263 -4.03 -16.83 -7.22
CA MET A 263 -5.21 -16.65 -6.38
C MET A 263 -6.06 -17.91 -6.27
N SER A 264 -6.19 -18.68 -7.35
CA SER A 264 -6.92 -19.96 -7.34
C SER A 264 -6.31 -21.03 -6.43
N ARG A 265 -5.06 -20.85 -5.97
CA ARG A 265 -4.39 -21.74 -5.02
C ARG A 265 -4.48 -21.25 -3.57
N GLU A 266 -5.00 -20.06 -3.35
CA GLU A 266 -5.19 -19.51 -2.00
C GLU A 266 -6.52 -19.99 -1.41
N PRO A 267 -6.61 -20.26 -0.09
CA PRO A 267 -7.83 -20.79 0.53
C PRO A 267 -9.08 -19.94 0.30
N ALA A 268 -8.89 -18.62 0.15
CA ALA A 268 -9.97 -17.67 -0.11
C ALA A 268 -10.70 -17.90 -1.45
N ILE A 269 -10.22 -18.79 -2.33
CA ILE A 269 -10.93 -19.14 -3.58
C ILE A 269 -12.28 -19.82 -3.31
N ALA A 270 -12.50 -20.30 -2.08
CA ALA A 270 -13.82 -20.75 -1.63
C ALA A 270 -14.86 -19.62 -1.62
N GLU A 271 -14.42 -18.36 -1.51
CA GLU A 271 -15.29 -17.19 -1.44
C GLU A 271 -15.78 -16.74 -2.83
N PRO A 272 -17.07 -16.34 -2.96
CA PRO A 272 -17.63 -15.88 -4.23
C PRO A 272 -16.90 -14.68 -4.84
N TRP A 273 -16.48 -13.72 -4.02
CA TRP A 273 -15.83 -12.49 -4.49
C TRP A 273 -14.48 -12.76 -5.17
N LEU A 274 -13.69 -13.71 -4.66
CA LEU A 274 -12.39 -14.03 -5.24
C LEU A 274 -12.55 -14.82 -6.54
N ARG A 275 -13.52 -15.73 -6.61
CA ARG A 275 -13.86 -16.43 -7.86
C ARG A 275 -14.31 -15.46 -8.95
N ASP A 276 -15.14 -14.48 -8.60
CA ASP A 276 -15.54 -13.44 -9.54
C ASP A 276 -14.36 -12.60 -10.02
N LEU A 277 -13.47 -12.19 -9.12
CA LEU A 277 -12.25 -11.45 -9.46
C LEU A 277 -11.35 -12.25 -10.42
N VAL A 278 -11.08 -13.53 -10.11
CA VAL A 278 -10.31 -14.43 -10.97
C VAL A 278 -10.94 -14.53 -12.36
N ARG A 279 -12.26 -14.68 -12.44
CA ARG A 279 -12.99 -14.73 -13.71
C ARG A 279 -12.82 -13.42 -14.50
N ARG A 280 -13.00 -12.26 -13.86
CA ARG A 280 -12.88 -10.95 -14.53
C ARG A 280 -11.46 -10.65 -15.00
N LEU A 281 -10.42 -11.13 -14.31
CA LEU A 281 -9.03 -11.01 -14.74
C LEU A 281 -8.71 -11.76 -16.04
N LEU A 282 -9.44 -12.83 -16.32
CA LEU A 282 -9.24 -13.63 -17.54
C LEU A 282 -10.03 -13.09 -18.73
N LEU A 283 -10.93 -12.12 -18.52
CA LEU A 283 -11.60 -11.42 -19.60
C LEU A 283 -10.62 -10.46 -20.29
N PRO A 284 -10.74 -10.20 -21.60
CA PRO A 284 -9.99 -9.14 -22.27
C PRO A 284 -10.14 -7.84 -21.48
N ALA A 285 -9.04 -7.12 -21.26
CA ALA A 285 -9.12 -5.79 -20.68
C ALA A 285 -10.00 -4.95 -21.63
N SER A 286 -11.03 -4.30 -21.11
CA SER A 286 -11.78 -3.34 -21.92
C SER A 286 -10.80 -2.27 -22.40
N PRO A 287 -10.83 -1.86 -23.67
CA PRO A 287 -10.03 -0.72 -24.11
C PRO A 287 -10.45 0.48 -23.25
N GLY A 288 -9.49 1.00 -22.48
CA GLY A 288 -9.65 2.20 -21.66
C GLY A 288 -9.70 3.45 -22.51
#